data_AF-A0A2V1GR14-F1
#
_entry.id   AF-A0A2V1GR14-F1
#
_cell.length_a   1.000
_cell.length_b   1.000
_cell.length_c   1.000
_cell.angle_alpha   90.00
_cell.angle_beta   90.00
_cell.angle_gamma   90.00
#
_symmetry.space_group_name_H-M   'P 1'
#
loop_
_entity.id
_entity.type
_entity.pdbx_description
1 polymer ?
#
loop_
_entity_poly.entity_id
_entity_poly.type
_entity_poly.pdbx_seq_one_letter_code
_entity_poly.pdbx_strand_id
1 'polypeptide(L)'
;MHANKEQARLIARKIAKKCHKIYPLIPYLDIKIIDYSLETPESIFNTLLVSQTGQLLAGEDLSQPISYFKNSSRELIQFSLDEAEAKFESVLKTSDLLIQNKRLPHLSKSILRIGGLLKLNEGVYVRSPSEGALALCELSPKTLKDITIILDSFEKQTPSEILFKSFVKILKMIKEEFCYD
;
A
#
# COMPACT_ATOMS: atom_id res chain seq x y z
N MET A 1 8.13 -25.30 -1.88
CA MET A 1 8.24 -23.82 -2.03
C MET A 1 7.42 -23.23 -3.20
N HIS A 2 7.11 -23.98 -4.27
CA HIS A 2 6.33 -23.47 -5.41
C HIS A 2 4.80 -23.30 -5.18
N ALA A 3 4.19 -24.09 -4.29
CA ALA A 3 2.73 -24.09 -4.09
C ALA A 3 2.16 -22.76 -3.57
N ASN A 4 2.92 -22.03 -2.73
CA ASN A 4 2.42 -20.81 -2.08
C ASN A 4 2.48 -19.57 -3.01
N LYS A 5 3.44 -19.52 -3.95
CA LYS A 5 3.51 -18.43 -4.95
C LYS A 5 2.35 -18.50 -5.94
N GLU A 6 1.99 -19.71 -6.39
CA GLU A 6 0.83 -19.89 -7.28
C GLU A 6 -0.49 -19.58 -6.59
N GLN A 7 -0.61 -19.91 -5.30
CA GLN A 7 -1.79 -19.55 -4.51
C GLN A 7 -1.96 -18.03 -4.38
N ALA A 8 -0.87 -17.29 -4.10
CA ALA A 8 -0.88 -15.83 -4.06
C ALA A 8 -1.27 -15.20 -5.42
N ARG A 9 -0.77 -15.75 -6.53
CA ARG A 9 -1.13 -15.31 -7.90
C ARG A 9 -2.60 -15.55 -8.22
N LEU A 10 -3.16 -16.68 -7.78
CA LEU A 10 -4.58 -17.02 -7.97
C LEU A 10 -5.50 -16.08 -7.20
N ILE A 11 -5.14 -15.75 -5.96
CA ILE A 11 -5.86 -14.79 -5.12
C ILE A 11 -5.79 -13.38 -5.74
N ALA A 12 -4.60 -12.94 -6.17
CA ALA A 12 -4.39 -11.66 -6.84
C ALA A 12 -5.30 -11.44 -8.06
N ARG A 13 -5.39 -12.46 -8.93
CA ARG A 13 -6.25 -12.41 -10.13
C ARG A 13 -7.74 -12.35 -9.79
N LYS A 14 -8.16 -12.94 -8.67
CA LYS A 14 -9.56 -12.87 -8.19
C LYS A 14 -9.87 -11.48 -7.62
N ILE A 15 -8.95 -10.88 -6.85
CA ILE A 15 -9.11 -9.54 -6.26
C ILE A 15 -9.31 -8.49 -7.36
N ALA A 16 -8.43 -8.48 -8.37
CA ALA A 16 -8.51 -7.54 -9.48
C ALA A 16 -9.87 -7.60 -10.20
N LYS A 17 -10.41 -8.80 -10.41
CA LYS A 17 -11.73 -9.01 -11.04
C LYS A 17 -12.89 -8.62 -10.12
N LYS A 18 -12.75 -8.78 -8.80
CA LYS A 18 -13.82 -8.55 -7.80
C LYS A 18 -13.93 -7.08 -7.38
N CYS A 19 -12.81 -6.38 -7.25
CA CYS A 19 -12.80 -4.93 -6.98
C CYS A 19 -13.55 -4.14 -8.06
N HIS A 20 -13.44 -4.55 -9.33
CA HIS A 20 -14.23 -3.99 -10.43
C HIS A 20 -15.74 -4.27 -10.33
N LYS A 21 -16.15 -5.32 -9.62
CA LYS A 21 -17.55 -5.79 -9.56
C LYS A 21 -18.33 -5.30 -8.35
N ILE A 22 -17.70 -5.15 -7.18
CA ILE A 22 -18.41 -4.90 -5.91
C ILE A 22 -18.60 -3.42 -5.59
N TYR A 23 -17.78 -2.54 -6.17
CA TYR A 23 -17.82 -1.10 -5.88
C TYR A 23 -18.03 -0.27 -7.15
N PRO A 24 -19.22 -0.32 -7.79
CA PRO A 24 -19.54 0.52 -8.94
C PRO A 24 -19.73 2.02 -8.58
N LEU A 25 -19.69 2.37 -7.30
CA LEU A 25 -19.95 3.71 -6.74
C LEU A 25 -18.73 4.34 -6.04
N ILE A 26 -17.50 3.89 -6.30
CA ILE A 26 -16.33 4.72 -5.98
C ILE A 26 -16.30 5.85 -7.02
N PRO A 27 -16.47 7.14 -6.64
CA PRO A 27 -16.19 8.22 -7.57
C PRO A 27 -14.72 8.11 -7.97
N TYR A 28 -14.50 8.15 -9.28
CA TYR A 28 -13.31 7.76 -10.03
C TYR A 28 -12.01 8.53 -9.73
N LEU A 29 -11.96 9.40 -8.72
CA LEU A 29 -10.85 10.33 -8.53
C LEU A 29 -10.50 10.47 -7.04
N ASP A 30 -9.45 9.78 -6.60
CA ASP A 30 -8.68 10.17 -5.42
C ASP A 30 -7.97 11.49 -5.78
N ILE A 31 -8.67 12.61 -5.65
CA ILE A 31 -8.14 13.94 -6.02
C ILE A 31 -7.02 14.27 -5.02
N LYS A 32 -5.80 14.46 -5.54
CA LYS A 32 -4.66 14.95 -4.79
C LYS A 32 -4.43 16.41 -5.14
N ILE A 33 -4.34 17.26 -4.13
CA ILE A 33 -3.86 18.63 -4.27
C ILE A 33 -2.38 18.59 -3.88
N ILE A 34 -1.51 19.04 -4.78
CA ILE A 34 -0.07 19.05 -4.58
C ILE A 34 0.35 20.50 -4.52
N ASP A 35 0.70 20.96 -3.32
CA ASP A 35 1.44 22.20 -3.16
C ASP A 35 2.92 21.90 -3.42
N TYR A 36 3.44 22.41 -4.53
CA TYR A 36 4.82 22.20 -4.94
C TYR A 36 5.76 23.33 -4.48
N SER A 37 5.25 24.33 -3.76
CA SER A 37 6.10 25.37 -3.16
C SER A 37 7.01 24.82 -2.05
N LEU A 38 6.69 23.64 -1.52
CA LEU A 38 7.47 22.90 -0.54
C LEU A 38 7.61 21.44 -0.98
N GLU A 39 8.86 21.01 -1.17
CA GLU A 39 9.19 19.61 -1.47
C GLU A 39 9.15 18.82 -0.15
N THR A 40 8.05 18.13 0.09
CA THR A 40 7.78 17.31 1.28
C THR A 40 7.62 15.85 0.86
N PRO A 41 7.83 14.88 1.77
CA PRO A 41 7.61 13.47 1.44
C PRO A 41 6.18 13.19 0.92
N GLU A 42 5.18 13.92 1.42
CA GLU A 42 3.81 13.85 0.91
C GLU A 42 3.68 14.40 -0.52
N SER A 43 4.25 15.57 -0.81
CA SER A 43 4.17 16.16 -2.15
C SER A 43 4.95 15.32 -3.17
N ILE A 44 6.11 14.75 -2.82
CA ILE A 44 6.85 13.80 -3.65
C ILE A 44 6.02 12.52 -3.87
N PHE A 45 5.41 11.96 -2.82
CA PHE A 45 4.60 10.74 -2.91
C PHE A 45 3.38 10.95 -3.80
N ASN A 46 2.67 12.06 -3.64
CA ASN A 46 1.52 12.40 -4.49
C ASN A 46 1.96 12.65 -5.94
N THR A 47 3.10 13.31 -6.15
CA THR A 47 3.71 13.49 -7.48
C THR A 47 4.03 12.15 -8.14
N LEU A 48 4.55 11.16 -7.39
CA LEU A 48 4.76 9.78 -7.87
C LEU A 48 3.44 9.15 -8.32
N LEU A 49 2.38 9.23 -7.50
CA LEU A 49 1.09 8.63 -7.82
C LEU A 49 0.49 9.20 -9.12
N VAL A 50 0.55 10.53 -9.28
CA VAL A 50 -0.01 11.20 -10.46
C VAL A 50 0.84 10.97 -11.70
N SER A 51 2.17 10.98 -11.59
CA SER A 51 3.09 10.73 -12.71
C SER A 51 2.90 9.33 -13.32
N GLN A 52 2.56 8.35 -12.48
CA GLN A 52 2.46 6.96 -12.93
C GLN A 52 1.04 6.58 -13.40
N THR A 53 0.00 7.18 -12.82
CA THR A 53 -1.38 6.70 -13.01
C THR A 53 -2.46 7.78 -12.93
N GLY A 54 -2.07 9.04 -12.72
CA GLY A 54 -3.01 10.14 -12.55
C GLY A 54 -3.38 10.81 -13.86
N GLN A 55 -4.41 11.65 -13.79
CA GLN A 55 -4.77 12.59 -14.83
C GLN A 55 -4.77 13.99 -14.22
N LEU A 56 -4.10 14.94 -14.87
CA LEU A 56 -4.13 16.33 -14.46
C LEU A 56 -5.53 16.91 -14.71
N LEU A 57 -6.14 17.43 -13.65
CA LEU A 57 -7.45 18.08 -13.74
C LEU A 57 -7.33 19.61 -13.91
N ALA A 58 -6.35 20.23 -13.26
CA ALA A 58 -6.06 21.66 -13.31
C ALA A 58 -4.65 21.96 -12.77
N GLY A 59 -4.05 23.06 -13.21
CA GLY A 59 -2.72 23.52 -12.76
C GLY A 59 -1.59 23.13 -13.71
N GLU A 60 -0.37 23.16 -13.21
CA GLU A 60 0.84 22.76 -13.94
C GLU A 60 1.01 21.23 -13.92
N ASP A 61 1.53 20.67 -15.00
CA ASP A 61 1.91 19.26 -15.05
C ASP A 61 3.24 19.06 -14.31
N LEU A 62 3.15 18.44 -13.13
CA LEU A 62 4.29 18.15 -12.27
C LEU A 62 4.84 16.73 -12.50
N SER A 63 4.46 16.05 -13.58
CA SER A 63 4.88 14.67 -13.81
C SER A 63 6.41 14.55 -13.91
N GLN A 64 6.96 13.55 -13.22
CA GLN A 64 8.40 13.28 -13.19
C GLN A 64 8.70 11.85 -13.66
N PRO A 65 9.88 11.61 -14.27
CA PRO A 65 10.31 10.26 -14.61
C PRO A 65 10.55 9.42 -13.35
N ILE A 66 10.44 8.11 -13.46
CA ILE A 66 10.62 7.19 -12.31
C ILE A 66 12.00 7.32 -11.63
N SER A 67 13.02 7.72 -12.39
CA SER A 67 14.37 7.98 -11.91
C SER A 67 14.45 9.09 -10.88
N TYR A 68 13.58 10.09 -10.95
CA TYR A 68 13.50 11.16 -9.96
C TYR A 68 13.10 10.59 -8.58
N PHE A 69 12.06 9.76 -8.53
CA PHE A 69 11.55 9.20 -7.27
C PHE A 69 12.46 8.14 -6.64
N LYS A 70 13.35 7.52 -7.42
CA LYS A 70 14.32 6.55 -6.90
C LYS A 70 15.23 7.17 -5.84
N ASN A 71 15.60 8.44 -6.01
CA ASN A 71 16.47 9.16 -5.08
C ASN A 71 15.78 9.42 -3.72
N SER A 72 14.46 9.57 -3.72
CA SER A 72 13.64 9.78 -2.50
C SER A 72 13.03 8.48 -1.97
N SER A 73 13.44 7.30 -2.47
CA SER A 73 12.80 6.03 -2.13
C SER A 73 12.75 5.75 -0.62
N ARG A 74 13.83 6.04 0.12
CA ARG A 74 13.87 5.89 1.58
C ARG A 74 12.88 6.82 2.28
N GLU A 75 12.83 8.08 1.88
CA GLU A 75 11.90 9.08 2.44
C GLU A 75 10.45 8.71 2.16
N LEU A 76 10.15 8.21 0.95
CA LEU A 76 8.81 7.77 0.57
C LEU A 76 8.36 6.52 1.33
N ILE A 77 9.29 5.59 1.59
CA ILE A 77 9.04 4.41 2.43
C ILE A 77 8.74 4.85 3.87
N GLN A 78 9.57 5.75 4.43
CA GLN A 78 9.36 6.28 5.79
C GLN A 78 8.02 6.99 5.91
N PHE A 79 7.70 7.91 4.99
CA PHE A 79 6.42 8.59 4.95
C PHE A 79 5.24 7.60 4.89
N SER A 80 5.36 6.55 4.07
CA SER A 80 4.32 5.53 3.94
C SER A 80 4.18 4.63 5.18
N LEU A 81 5.27 4.42 5.93
CA LEU A 81 5.25 3.75 7.22
C LEU A 81 4.48 4.58 8.26
N ASP A 82 4.80 5.86 8.37
CA ASP A 82 4.14 6.79 9.30
C ASP A 82 2.64 6.89 9.01
N GLU A 83 2.27 6.98 7.73
CA GLU A 83 0.88 6.93 7.26
C GLU A 83 0.18 5.60 7.61
N ALA A 84 0.89 4.47 7.48
CA ALA A 84 0.34 3.16 7.81
C ALA A 84 0.10 3.04 9.32
N GLU A 85 0.97 3.56 10.16
CA GLU A 85 0.82 3.63 11.62
C GLU A 85 -0.32 4.52 12.05
N ALA A 86 -0.38 5.75 11.53
CA ALA A 86 -1.48 6.66 11.83
C ALA A 86 -2.84 6.04 11.46
N LYS A 87 -2.89 5.32 10.33
CA LYS A 87 -4.08 4.56 9.91
C LYS A 87 -4.41 3.44 10.87
N PHE A 88 -3.43 2.67 11.31
CA PHE A 88 -3.61 1.59 12.26
C PHE A 88 -4.19 2.10 13.58
N GLU A 89 -3.61 3.15 14.13
CA GLU A 89 -4.09 3.81 15.36
C GLU A 89 -5.52 4.35 15.21
N SER A 90 -5.82 4.97 14.08
CA SER A 90 -7.17 5.47 13.78
C SER A 90 -8.20 4.34 13.71
N VAL A 91 -7.84 3.18 13.15
CA VAL A 91 -8.70 2.00 13.08
C VAL A 91 -8.89 1.38 14.47
N LEU A 92 -7.84 1.27 15.28
CA LEU A 92 -7.91 0.76 16.65
C LEU A 92 -8.83 1.60 17.54
N LYS A 93 -8.77 2.92 17.41
CA LYS A 93 -9.59 3.87 18.20
C LYS A 93 -11.04 3.96 17.72
N THR A 94 -11.38 3.33 16.59
CA THR A 94 -12.76 3.33 16.07
C THR A 94 -13.61 2.36 16.90
N SER A 95 -14.48 2.89 17.76
CA SER A 95 -15.34 2.11 18.66
C SER A 95 -16.48 1.38 17.94
N ASP A 96 -17.01 1.95 16.86
CA ASP A 96 -18.05 1.33 16.04
C ASP A 96 -17.43 0.23 15.15
N LEU A 97 -17.81 -1.03 15.41
CA LEU A 97 -17.34 -2.19 14.67
C LEU A 97 -17.71 -2.18 13.19
N LEU A 98 -18.87 -1.63 12.81
CA LEU A 98 -19.27 -1.53 11.41
C LEU A 98 -18.39 -0.53 10.67
N ILE A 99 -18.08 0.60 11.31
CA ILE A 99 -17.16 1.61 10.75
C ILE A 99 -15.72 1.06 10.72
N GLN A 100 -15.28 0.38 11.78
CA GLN A 100 -13.96 -0.24 11.85
C GLN A 100 -13.77 -1.25 10.71
N ASN A 101 -14.75 -2.14 10.50
CA ASN A 101 -14.74 -3.15 9.45
C ASN A 101 -14.63 -2.53 8.04
N LYS A 102 -15.28 -1.39 7.80
CA LYS A 102 -15.15 -0.64 6.53
C LYS A 102 -13.74 -0.07 6.32
N ARG A 103 -12.97 0.17 7.39
CA ARG A 103 -11.61 0.73 7.32
C ARG A 103 -10.52 -0.33 7.17
N LEU A 104 -10.79 -1.60 7.51
CA LEU A 104 -9.81 -2.69 7.41
C LEU A 104 -9.17 -2.84 6.01
N PRO A 105 -9.91 -2.74 4.88
CA PRO A 105 -9.28 -2.82 3.55
C PRO A 105 -8.32 -1.65 3.28
N HIS A 106 -8.60 -0.47 3.83
CA HIS A 106 -7.73 0.70 3.68
C HIS A 106 -6.44 0.56 4.50
N LEU A 107 -6.52 -0.10 5.65
CA LEU A 107 -5.37 -0.49 6.46
C LEU A 107 -4.51 -1.52 5.72
N SER A 108 -5.12 -2.57 5.16
CA SER A 108 -4.40 -3.54 4.34
C SER A 108 -3.72 -2.88 3.13
N LYS A 109 -4.38 -1.91 2.50
CA LYS A 109 -3.82 -1.17 1.37
C LYS A 109 -2.62 -0.30 1.76
N SER A 110 -2.61 0.30 2.95
CA SER A 110 -1.50 1.18 3.36
C SER A 110 -0.19 0.41 3.52
N ILE A 111 -0.21 -0.78 4.12
CA ILE A 111 1.03 -1.57 4.28
C ILE A 111 1.49 -2.18 2.95
N LEU A 112 0.58 -2.65 2.10
CA LEU A 112 0.93 -3.23 0.80
C LEU A 112 1.49 -2.21 -0.19
N ARG A 113 1.10 -0.93 -0.04
CA ARG A 113 1.64 0.18 -0.82
C ARG A 113 3.14 0.37 -0.59
N ILE A 114 3.63 0.10 0.62
CA ILE A 114 5.07 0.16 0.91
C ILE A 114 5.80 -0.88 0.07
N GLY A 115 5.24 -2.08 -0.10
CA GLY A 115 5.75 -3.08 -1.04
C GLY A 115 5.87 -2.56 -2.48
N GLY A 116 4.91 -1.75 -2.92
CA GLY A 116 4.97 -1.08 -4.22
C GLY A 116 6.12 -0.07 -4.36
N LEU A 117 6.50 0.59 -3.27
CA LEU A 117 7.63 1.52 -3.21
C LEU A 117 8.99 0.79 -3.24
N LEU A 118 9.08 -0.43 -2.72
CA LEU A 118 10.31 -1.22 -2.76
C LEU A 118 10.81 -1.46 -4.19
N LYS A 119 9.89 -1.45 -5.16
CA LYS A 119 10.19 -1.63 -6.58
C LYS A 119 10.79 -0.40 -7.26
N LEU A 120 10.83 0.76 -6.59
CA LEU A 120 11.44 1.98 -7.15
C LEU A 120 12.91 1.76 -7.53
N ASN A 121 13.63 0.94 -6.77
CA ASN A 121 15.03 0.60 -7.07
C ASN A 121 15.19 -0.19 -8.37
N GLU A 122 14.17 -0.96 -8.75
CA GLU A 122 14.04 -1.70 -10.02
C GLU A 122 13.56 -0.78 -11.17
N GLY A 123 13.35 0.51 -10.91
CA GLY A 123 12.95 1.49 -11.91
C GLY A 123 11.46 1.48 -12.22
N VAL A 124 10.62 0.94 -11.32
CA VAL A 124 9.16 0.91 -11.48
C VAL A 124 8.45 1.20 -10.16
N TYR A 125 7.23 1.72 -10.22
CA TYR A 125 6.34 1.82 -9.06
C TYR A 125 5.09 1.00 -9.30
N VAL A 126 4.66 0.25 -8.28
CA VAL A 126 3.55 -0.69 -8.43
C VAL A 126 2.43 -0.37 -7.45
N ARG A 127 1.23 -0.10 -7.98
CA ARG A 127 0.03 0.22 -7.16
C ARG A 127 -0.79 -1.01 -6.78
N SER A 128 -0.58 -2.13 -7.47
CA SER A 128 -1.37 -3.34 -7.24
C SER A 128 -1.08 -3.92 -5.86
N PRO A 129 -2.11 -4.12 -5.01
CA PRO A 129 -1.93 -4.77 -3.70
C PRO A 129 -1.23 -6.13 -3.80
N SER A 130 -1.48 -6.90 -4.87
CA SER A 130 -0.84 -8.20 -5.05
C SER A 130 0.64 -8.09 -5.37
N GLU A 131 1.04 -7.12 -6.17
CA GLU A 131 2.45 -6.94 -6.52
C GLU A 131 3.22 -6.34 -5.34
N GLY A 132 2.59 -5.43 -4.59
CA GLY A 132 3.14 -4.98 -3.31
C GLY A 132 3.31 -6.12 -2.31
N ALA A 133 2.33 -7.04 -2.21
CA ALA A 133 2.45 -8.25 -1.40
C ALA A 133 3.62 -9.15 -1.84
N LEU A 134 3.80 -9.34 -3.15
CA LEU A 134 4.92 -10.12 -3.69
C LEU A 134 6.26 -9.48 -3.35
N ALA A 135 6.40 -8.16 -3.51
CA ALA A 135 7.62 -7.44 -3.15
C ALA A 135 7.94 -7.58 -1.65
N LEU A 136 6.94 -7.48 -0.77
CA LEU A 136 7.14 -7.70 0.67
C LEU A 136 7.51 -9.16 0.99
N CYS A 137 6.98 -10.13 0.25
CA CYS A 137 7.36 -11.55 0.41
C CYS A 137 8.79 -11.82 -0.06
N GLU A 138 9.25 -11.12 -1.09
CA GLU A 138 10.64 -11.17 -1.58
C GLU A 138 11.60 -10.59 -0.54
N LEU A 139 11.21 -9.47 0.09
CA LEU A 139 11.98 -8.84 1.16
C LEU A 139 12.15 -9.77 2.38
N SER A 140 11.06 -10.36 2.87
CA SER A 140 11.09 -11.23 4.05
C SER A 140 10.17 -12.44 3.92
N PRO A 141 10.68 -13.58 3.42
CA PRO A 141 9.89 -14.81 3.27
C PRO A 141 9.27 -15.33 4.58
N LYS A 142 9.85 -14.97 5.73
CA LYS A 142 9.35 -15.36 7.06
C LYS A 142 7.98 -14.74 7.38
N THR A 143 7.62 -13.62 6.74
CA THR A 143 6.32 -12.93 6.94
C THR A 143 5.25 -13.34 5.92
N LEU A 144 5.52 -14.30 5.05
CA LEU A 144 4.60 -14.76 3.99
C LEU A 144 3.18 -15.05 4.49
N LYS A 145 3.06 -15.72 5.65
CA LYS A 145 1.77 -16.04 6.26
C LYS A 145 0.98 -14.77 6.60
N ASP A 146 1.65 -13.80 7.21
CA ASP A 146 1.04 -12.53 7.62
C ASP A 146 0.69 -11.66 6.40
N ILE A 147 1.56 -11.62 5.39
CA ILE A 147 1.29 -10.91 4.13
C ILE A 147 0.08 -11.52 3.40
N THR A 148 -0.03 -12.86 3.41
CA THR A 148 -1.18 -13.57 2.82
C THR A 148 -2.48 -13.22 3.55
N ILE A 149 -2.46 -13.13 4.88
CA ILE A 149 -3.63 -12.69 5.68
C ILE A 149 -4.08 -11.28 5.28
N ILE A 150 -3.12 -10.36 5.13
CA ILE A 150 -3.39 -8.98 4.70
C ILE A 150 -3.99 -8.96 3.30
N LEU A 151 -3.43 -9.73 2.37
CA LEU A 151 -3.93 -9.78 0.99
C LEU A 151 -5.32 -10.45 0.90
N ASP A 152 -5.57 -11.51 1.67
CA ASP A 152 -6.86 -12.22 1.69
C ASP A 152 -7.98 -11.37 2.29
N SER A 153 -7.65 -10.38 3.13
CA SER A 153 -8.64 -9.49 3.77
C SER A 153 -9.43 -8.62 2.79
N PHE A 154 -8.95 -8.47 1.55
CA PHE A 154 -9.70 -7.81 0.48
C PHE A 154 -10.87 -8.66 -0.04
N GLU A 155 -10.82 -9.98 0.11
CA GLU A 155 -11.83 -10.90 -0.43
C GLU A 155 -12.69 -11.56 0.63
N LYS A 156 -12.10 -11.85 1.79
CA LYS A 156 -12.68 -12.62 2.88
C LYS A 156 -12.85 -11.72 4.09
N GLN A 157 -13.87 -12.02 4.89
CA GLN A 157 -14.02 -11.39 6.19
C GLN A 157 -12.96 -11.96 7.14
N THR A 158 -11.82 -11.28 7.21
CA THR A 158 -10.75 -11.60 8.16
C THR A 158 -11.08 -10.95 9.51
N PRO A 159 -11.06 -11.68 10.62
CA PRO A 159 -11.23 -11.09 11.95
C PRO A 159 -10.21 -9.98 12.20
N SER A 160 -10.66 -8.83 12.73
CA SER A 160 -9.83 -7.64 12.96
C SER A 160 -8.58 -7.96 13.76
N GLU A 161 -8.68 -8.78 14.80
CA GLU A 161 -7.54 -9.19 15.64
C GLU A 161 -6.45 -9.92 14.85
N ILE A 162 -6.85 -10.80 13.91
CA ILE A 162 -5.91 -11.55 13.07
C ILE A 162 -5.24 -10.58 12.11
N LEU A 163 -6.01 -9.68 11.50
CA LEU A 163 -5.49 -8.67 10.58
C LEU A 163 -4.51 -7.73 11.28
N PHE A 164 -4.84 -7.25 12.49
CA PHE A 164 -4.00 -6.36 13.27
C PHE A 164 -2.69 -7.02 13.67
N LYS A 165 -2.72 -8.28 14.14
CA LYS A 165 -1.51 -9.03 14.46
C LYS A 165 -0.59 -9.18 13.24
N SER A 166 -1.16 -9.51 12.08
CA SER A 166 -0.38 -9.64 10.85
C SER A 166 0.14 -8.28 10.35
N PHE A 167 -0.66 -7.23 10.46
CA PHE A 167 -0.27 -5.86 10.10
C PHE A 167 0.93 -5.40 10.93
N VAL A 168 0.87 -5.53 12.27
CA VAL A 168 1.95 -5.11 13.18
C VAL A 168 3.25 -5.86 12.90
N LYS A 169 3.18 -7.16 12.59
CA LYS A 169 4.38 -7.93 12.24
C LYS A 169 5.04 -7.46 10.95
N ILE A 170 4.24 -7.16 9.92
CA ILE A 170 4.78 -6.67 8.64
C ILE A 170 5.34 -5.27 8.83
N LEU A 171 4.62 -4.39 9.55
CA LEU A 171 5.10 -3.06 9.89
C LEU A 171 6.44 -3.11 10.62
N LYS A 172 6.56 -3.96 11.64
CA LYS A 172 7.81 -4.16 12.38
C LYS A 172 8.94 -4.64 11.47
N MET A 173 8.66 -5.62 10.62
CA MET A 173 9.64 -6.15 9.66
C MET A 173 10.16 -5.06 8.71
N ILE A 174 9.28 -4.22 8.17
CA ILE A 174 9.70 -3.13 7.28
C ILE A 174 10.53 -2.10 8.08
N LYS A 175 10.14 -1.76 9.31
CA LYS A 175 10.95 -0.86 10.15
C LYS A 175 12.35 -1.39 10.41
N GLU A 176 12.46 -2.67 10.75
CA GLU A 176 13.74 -3.37 10.97
C GLU A 176 14.67 -3.27 9.75
N GLU A 177 14.10 -3.24 8.54
CA GLU A 177 14.87 -3.16 7.30
C GLU A 177 15.26 -1.74 6.88
N PHE A 178 14.44 -0.72 7.19
CA PHE A 178 14.61 0.63 6.61
C PHE A 178 14.85 1.77 7.62
N CYS A 179 14.48 1.57 8.89
CA CYS A 179 14.50 2.62 9.93
C CYS A 179 15.56 2.39 11.00
N TYR A 180 16.08 1.17 11.15
CA TYR A 180 17.14 0.84 12.11
C TYR A 180 18.46 0.60 11.37
N ASP A 181 19.04 1.69 10.87
CA ASP A 181 20.47 1.80 10.48
C ASP A 181 21.12 2.92 11.31
#